data_AF-A0AAD9F9E5-F1
#
_entry.id   AF-A0AAD9F9E5-F1
#
_cell.length_a   1.000
_cell.length_b   1.000
_cell.length_c   1.000
_cell.angle_alpha   90.00
_cell.angle_beta   90.00
_cell.angle_gamma   90.00
#
_symmetry.space_group_name_H-M   'P 1'
#
loop_
_entity.id
_entity.type
_entity.pdbx_description
1 polymer ?
#
loop_
_entity_poly.entity_id
_entity_poly.type
_entity_poly.pdbx_seq_one_letter_code
_entity_poly.pdbx_strand_id
1 'polypeptide(L)'
;MKAITEERLAEAQCIGLKLCVDLSMSDSMSDKELSRLAGQLRRYGSNRKASRPFHLLLTDLREDSRLYRECLRKNAGFHNYMMDITDESFLDLFPPESVVCLTPDAEEGLRD
;
A
#
# COMPACT_ATOMS: atom_id res chain seq x y z
N MET A 1 -20.26 0.99 -14.78
CA MET A 1 -18.78 0.93 -14.75
C MET A 1 -18.21 1.29 -13.39
N LYS A 2 -18.52 2.45 -12.79
CA LYS A 2 -17.99 2.83 -11.46
C LYS A 2 -18.36 1.84 -10.34
N ALA A 3 -19.64 1.42 -10.28
CA ALA A 3 -20.13 0.46 -9.30
C ALA A 3 -19.41 -0.91 -9.37
N ILE A 4 -19.17 -1.43 -10.57
CA ILE A 4 -18.42 -2.69 -10.78
C ILE A 4 -16.97 -2.57 -10.27
N THR A 5 -16.35 -1.39 -10.43
CA THR A 5 -15.00 -1.15 -9.90
C THR A 5 -14.98 -1.10 -8.38
N GLU A 6 -15.96 -0.43 -7.76
CA GLU A 6 -16.09 -0.34 -6.30
C GLU A 6 -16.39 -1.71 -5.68
N GLU A 7 -17.26 -2.51 -6.30
CA GLU A 7 -17.55 -3.90 -5.89
C GLU A 7 -16.31 -4.79 -5.92
N ARG A 8 -15.52 -4.74 -7.00
CA ARG A 8 -14.28 -5.53 -7.12
C ARG A 8 -13.21 -5.12 -6.10
N LEU A 9 -13.17 -3.84 -5.71
CA LEU A 9 -12.27 -3.37 -4.66
C LEU A 9 -12.76 -3.80 -3.27
N ALA A 10 -14.07 -3.74 -3.02
CA ALA A 10 -14.67 -4.21 -1.77
C ALA A 10 -14.46 -5.72 -1.57
N GLU A 11 -14.65 -6.51 -2.63
CA GLU A 11 -14.34 -7.94 -2.62
C GLU A 11 -12.85 -8.19 -2.34
N ALA A 12 -11.96 -7.42 -2.98
CA ALA A 12 -10.54 -7.50 -2.72
C ALA A 12 -10.20 -7.19 -1.25
N GLN A 13 -10.77 -6.16 -0.63
CA GLN A 13 -10.55 -5.87 0.80
C GLN A 13 -11.08 -6.96 1.74
N CYS A 14 -12.07 -7.74 1.32
CA CYS A 14 -12.65 -8.81 2.14
C CYS A 14 -11.86 -10.12 2.05
N ILE A 15 -11.56 -10.57 0.82
CA ILE A 15 -11.00 -11.91 0.56
C ILE A 15 -9.79 -11.90 -0.38
N GLY A 16 -9.37 -10.74 -0.86
CA GLY A 16 -8.26 -10.60 -1.79
C GLY A 16 -6.90 -10.87 -1.14
N LEU A 17 -5.92 -11.16 -1.99
CA LEU A 17 -4.54 -11.25 -1.56
C LEU A 17 -4.07 -9.88 -1.04
N LYS A 18 -3.48 -9.86 0.15
CA LYS A 18 -2.95 -8.65 0.76
C LYS A 18 -1.62 -8.29 0.12
N LEU A 19 -1.49 -7.05 -0.32
CA LEU A 19 -0.24 -6.47 -0.76
C LEU A 19 0.09 -5.31 0.19
N CYS A 20 1.04 -5.58 1.08
CA CYS A 20 1.52 -4.62 2.06
C CYS A 20 2.65 -3.77 1.47
N VAL A 21 2.57 -2.46 1.65
CA VAL A 21 3.69 -1.55 1.42
C VAL A 21 4.15 -1.08 2.80
N ASP A 22 5.30 -1.59 3.23
CA ASP A 22 5.96 -1.17 4.46
C ASP A 22 6.58 0.23 4.30
N LEU A 23 6.21 1.16 5.19
CA LEU A 23 6.65 2.56 5.18
C LEU A 23 7.47 2.93 6.44
N SER A 24 7.93 1.93 7.19
CA SER A 24 8.73 2.07 8.42
C SER A 24 9.99 2.93 8.23
N MET A 25 10.59 2.92 7.04
CA MET A 25 11.80 3.67 6.72
C MET A 25 11.54 5.10 6.23
N SER A 26 10.28 5.56 6.19
CA SER A 26 9.93 6.88 5.63
C SER A 26 10.57 8.05 6.37
N ASP A 27 10.78 7.94 7.69
CA ASP A 27 11.43 9.00 8.48
C ASP A 27 12.92 9.18 8.15
N SER A 28 13.57 8.17 7.56
CA SER A 28 14.96 8.25 7.09
C SER A 28 15.11 8.91 5.72
N MET A 29 14.00 9.26 5.05
CA MET A 29 14.01 9.82 3.70
C MET A 29 14.06 11.35 3.69
N SER A 30 14.75 11.90 2.67
CA SER A 30 14.70 13.32 2.35
C SER A 30 13.31 13.72 1.82
N ASP A 31 12.99 15.02 1.86
CA ASP A 31 11.72 15.53 1.30
C ASP A 31 11.53 15.16 -0.18
N LYS A 32 12.62 15.13 -0.95
CA LYS A 32 12.60 14.76 -2.37
C LYS A 32 12.24 13.29 -2.56
N GLU A 33 12.76 12.41 -1.71
CA GLU A 33 12.47 10.97 -1.74
C GLU A 33 11.04 10.71 -1.29
N LEU A 34 10.58 11.34 -0.20
CA LEU A 34 9.19 11.28 0.24
C LEU A 34 8.22 11.72 -0.87
N SER A 35 8.54 12.81 -1.56
CA SER A 35 7.71 13.31 -2.66
C SER A 35 7.65 12.35 -3.86
N ARG A 36 8.74 11.60 -4.09
CA ARG A 36 8.78 10.54 -5.13
C ARG A 36 8.01 9.31 -4.69
N LEU A 37 8.19 8.86 -3.45
CA LEU A 37 7.49 7.73 -2.84
C LEU A 37 5.97 7.97 -2.85
N ALA A 38 5.51 9.13 -2.38
CA ALA A 38 4.11 9.52 -2.45
C ALA A 38 3.56 9.48 -3.89
N GLY A 39 4.37 9.89 -4.88
CA GLY A 39 4.02 9.77 -6.30
C GLY A 39 3.93 8.32 -6.78
N GLN A 40 4.77 7.42 -6.27
CA GLN A 40 4.72 5.99 -6.58
C GLN A 40 3.49 5.31 -5.95
N LEU A 41 3.04 5.72 -4.76
CA LEU A 41 1.83 5.20 -4.12
C LEU A 41 0.54 5.47 -4.93
N ARG A 42 0.59 6.41 -5.90
CA ARG A 42 -0.47 6.59 -6.91
C ARG A 42 -0.73 5.32 -7.75
N ARG A 43 0.13 4.30 -7.67
CA ARG A 43 -0.10 2.95 -8.23
C ARG A 43 -1.39 2.29 -7.74
N TYR A 44 -2.03 2.79 -6.67
CA TYR A 44 -3.43 2.49 -6.37
C TYR A 44 -4.34 2.61 -7.61
N GLY A 45 -4.11 3.62 -8.46
CA GLY A 45 -4.87 3.80 -9.70
C GLY A 45 -4.72 2.65 -10.69
N SER A 46 -3.59 1.94 -10.70
CA SER A 46 -3.40 0.71 -11.48
C SER A 46 -4.11 -0.47 -10.82
N ASN A 47 -4.00 -0.62 -9.49
CA ASN A 47 -4.71 -1.67 -8.75
C ASN A 47 -6.24 -1.57 -8.95
N ARG A 48 -6.79 -0.36 -8.84
CA ARG A 48 -8.21 -0.07 -9.10
C ARG A 48 -8.67 -0.46 -10.51
N LYS A 49 -7.76 -0.45 -11.49
CA LYS A 49 -8.07 -0.82 -12.89
C LYS A 49 -7.79 -2.29 -13.21
N ALA A 50 -7.02 -2.99 -12.38
CA ALA A 50 -6.74 -4.42 -12.57
C ALA A 50 -8.06 -5.20 -12.62
N SER A 51 -8.09 -6.41 -13.17
CA SER A 51 -9.27 -7.30 -13.18
C SER A 51 -9.47 -8.04 -11.85
N ARG A 52 -8.37 -8.26 -11.11
CA ARG A 52 -8.32 -8.82 -9.76
C ARG A 52 -7.42 -7.91 -8.91
N PRO A 53 -8.00 -6.93 -8.19
CA PRO A 53 -7.22 -6.02 -7.37
C PRO A 53 -6.68 -6.76 -6.15
N PHE A 54 -5.56 -6.29 -5.63
CA PHE A 54 -5.11 -6.66 -4.28
C PHE A 54 -5.89 -5.88 -3.23
N HIS A 55 -5.96 -6.45 -2.03
CA HIS A 55 -6.19 -5.68 -0.80
C HIS A 55 -4.90 -4.91 -0.51
N LEU A 56 -4.88 -3.62 -0.84
CA LEU A 56 -3.72 -2.78 -0.53
C LEU A 56 -3.74 -2.37 0.93
N LEU A 57 -2.59 -2.49 1.59
CA LEU A 57 -2.35 -2.06 2.96
C LEU A 57 -1.07 -1.21 3.00
N LEU A 58 -1.14 -0.04 3.63
CA LEU A 58 0.02 0.77 3.96
C LEU A 58 0.26 0.66 5.47
N THR A 59 1.38 0.06 5.88
CA THR A 59 1.77 -0.07 7.30
C THR A 59 2.80 0.98 7.68
N ASP A 60 2.98 1.20 8.98
CA ASP A 60 3.91 2.20 9.52
C ASP A 60 3.67 3.62 8.95
N LEU A 61 2.42 3.96 8.63
CA LEU A 61 2.04 5.27 8.08
C LEU A 61 1.13 6.04 9.03
N ARG A 62 1.77 6.88 9.86
CA ARG A 62 1.06 7.81 10.75
C ARG A 62 0.44 8.97 9.95
N GLU A 63 -0.78 9.37 10.31
CA GLU A 63 -1.50 10.47 9.64
C GLU A 63 -0.82 11.84 9.82
N ASP A 64 -0.02 12.01 10.88
CA ASP A 64 0.75 13.23 11.15
C ASP A 64 2.15 13.23 10.49
N SER A 65 2.54 12.14 9.84
CA SER A 65 3.86 11.97 9.24
C SER A 65 4.13 12.92 8.07
N ARG A 66 5.42 13.10 7.73
CA ARG A 66 5.83 13.83 6.52
C ARG A 66 5.34 13.13 5.25
N LEU A 67 5.38 11.80 5.22
CA LEU A 67 4.93 11.02 4.06
C LEU A 67 3.42 11.12 3.84
N TYR A 68 2.61 11.02 4.89
CA TYR A 68 1.15 11.12 4.76
C TYR A 68 0.73 12.48 4.18
N ARG A 69 1.35 13.57 4.67
CA ARG A 69 1.15 14.92 4.12
C ARG A 69 1.54 15.01 2.64
N GLU A 70 2.65 14.41 2.24
CA GLU A 70 3.03 14.32 0.82
C GLU A 70 2.02 13.51 -0.01
N CYS A 71 1.46 12.44 0.56
CA CYS A 71 0.42 11.64 -0.10
C CYS A 71 -0.84 12.47 -0.33
N LEU A 72 -1.35 13.18 0.67
CA LEU A 72 -2.49 14.10 0.52
C LEU A 72 -2.23 15.17 -0.55
N ARG A 73 -1.01 15.74 -0.55
CA ARG A 73 -0.63 16.79 -1.49
C ARG A 73 -0.51 16.30 -2.94
N LYS A 74 -0.02 15.09 -3.15
CA LYS A 74 0.28 14.53 -4.48
C LYS A 74 -0.88 13.74 -5.08
N ASN A 75 -1.69 13.12 -4.23
CA ASN A 75 -2.71 12.17 -4.64
C ASN A 75 -4.09 12.72 -4.26
N ALA A 76 -4.74 13.39 -5.22
CA ALA A 76 -6.09 13.90 -5.02
C ALA A 76 -7.04 12.77 -4.59
N GLY A 77 -7.74 13.00 -3.48
CA GLY A 77 -8.67 12.03 -2.89
C GLY A 77 -8.00 10.83 -2.22
N PHE A 78 -6.73 10.92 -1.81
CA PHE A 78 -6.00 9.85 -1.11
C PHE A 78 -6.78 9.26 0.08
N HIS A 79 -7.44 10.11 0.88
CA HIS A 79 -8.31 9.69 2.00
C HIS A 79 -9.55 8.87 1.59
N ASN A 80 -9.90 8.87 0.30
CA ASN A 80 -11.02 8.09 -0.26
C ASN A 80 -10.55 6.84 -1.01
N TYR A 81 -9.26 6.49 -0.93
CA TYR A 81 -8.77 5.26 -1.56
C TYR A 81 -9.30 4.07 -0.77
N MET A 82 -9.80 3.05 -1.47
CA MET A 82 -10.25 1.79 -0.88
C MET A 82 -9.04 0.90 -0.61
N MET A 83 -8.32 1.24 0.46
CA MET A 83 -7.14 0.54 0.98
C MET A 83 -7.06 0.80 2.47
N ASP A 84 -6.31 -0.04 3.17
CA ASP A 84 -6.13 0.12 4.60
C ASP A 84 -4.84 0.90 4.87
N ILE A 85 -4.87 1.77 5.88
CA ILE A 85 -3.73 2.53 6.36
C ILE A 85 -3.67 2.33 7.87
N THR A 86 -2.49 2.00 8.39
CA THR A 86 -2.26 1.83 9.82
C THR A 86 -0.86 2.33 10.19
N ASP A 87 -0.71 2.76 11.44
CA ASP A 87 0.57 3.07 12.05
C ASP A 87 1.26 1.84 12.64
N GLU A 88 0.57 0.70 12.73
CA GLU A 88 1.11 -0.58 13.15
C GLU A 88 2.06 -1.18 12.10
N SER A 89 3.03 -1.97 12.58
CA SER A 89 3.96 -2.68 11.71
C SER A 89 3.29 -3.92 11.12
N PHE A 90 3.66 -4.27 9.88
CA PHE A 90 3.21 -5.53 9.27
C PHE A 90 3.64 -6.76 10.08
N LEU A 91 4.72 -6.66 10.86
CA LEU A 91 5.21 -7.71 11.76
C LEU A 91 4.26 -7.98 12.94
N ASP A 92 3.49 -6.97 13.36
CA ASP A 92 2.52 -7.10 14.44
C ASP A 92 1.14 -7.54 13.91
N LEU A 93 0.83 -7.19 12.66
CA LEU A 93 -0.46 -7.47 12.01
C LEU A 93 -0.57 -8.89 11.46
N PHE A 94 0.56 -9.50 11.07
CA PHE A 94 0.58 -10.80 10.40
C PHE A 94 1.57 -11.77 11.06
N PRO A 95 1.20 -13.05 11.20
CA PRO A 95 2.15 -14.05 11.64
C PRO A 95 3.26 -14.21 10.59
N PRO A 96 4.55 -14.28 10.98
CA PRO A 96 5.68 -14.29 10.05
C PRO A 96 5.60 -15.35 8.95
N GLU A 97 5.09 -16.54 9.27
CA GLU A 97 4.90 -17.65 8.32
C GLU A 97 3.89 -17.36 7.20
N SER A 98 3.07 -16.32 7.35
CA SER A 98 2.11 -15.88 6.34
C SER A 98 2.62 -14.74 5.46
N VAL A 99 3.82 -14.22 5.75
CA VAL A 99 4.39 -13.05 5.08
C VAL A 99 5.50 -13.46 4.14
N VAL A 100 5.39 -13.04 2.89
CA VAL A 100 6.46 -13.14 1.88
C VAL A 100 7.02 -11.74 1.64
N CYS A 101 8.27 -11.50 2.07
CA CYS A 101 8.96 -10.23 1.83
C CYS A 101 9.60 -10.24 0.43
N LEU A 102 9.23 -9.28 -0.40
CA LEU A 102 9.85 -9.10 -1.71
C LEU A 102 11.12 -8.26 -1.56
N THR A 103 12.28 -8.92 -1.66
CA THR A 103 13.58 -8.28 -1.61
C THR A 103 14.46 -8.73 -2.78
N PRO A 104 15.24 -7.82 -3.40
CA PRO A 104 16.21 -8.20 -4.43
C PRO A 104 17.32 -9.11 -3.90
N ASP A 105 17.51 -9.17 -2.58
CA ASP A 105 18.53 -10.00 -1.93
C ASP A 105 18.05 -11.43 -1.62
N ALA A 106 16.83 -11.79 -2.06
CA ALA A 106 16.28 -13.13 -1.85
C ALA A 106 17.05 -14.19 -2.67
N GLU A 107 17.35 -15.33 -2.05
CA GLU A 107 17.99 -16.47 -2.72
C GLU A 107 17.07 -17.11 -3.77
N GLU A 108 15.76 -17.02 -3.54
CA GLU A 108 14.74 -17.62 -4.39
C GLU A 108 13.85 -16.55 -5.03
N GLY A 109 13.59 -16.70 -6.34
CA GLY A 109 12.60 -15.88 -7.03
C GLY A 109 11.17 -16.28 -6.63
N LEU A 110 10.26 -15.30 -6.57
CA LEU A 110 8.83 -15.56 -6.33
C LEU A 110 8.26 -16.47 -7.43
N ARG A 111 7.51 -17.50 -7.02
CA ARG A 111 6.84 -18.47 -7.91
C ARG A 111 5.33 -18.48 -7.63
N ASP A 112 4.57 -18.88 -8.64
CA ASP A 112 3.11 -19.06 -8.57
C ASP A 112 2.70 -20.31 -7.77
#